data_AF-A0A840CZ39-F1
#
_entry.id   AF-A0A840CZ39-F1
#
_cell.length_a   1.000
_cell.length_b   1.000
_cell.length_c   1.000
_cell.angle_alpha   90.00
_cell.angle_beta   90.00
_cell.angle_gamma   90.00
#
_symmetry.space_group_name_H-M   'P 1'
#
loop_
_entity.id
_entity.type
_entity.pdbx_description
1 polymer ?
#
loop_
_entity_poly.entity_id
_entity_poly.type
_entity_poly.pdbx_seq_one_letter_code
_entity_poly.pdbx_strand_id
1 'polypeptide(L)'
;MKVEEFIEQESFVVVNPDYPVISVEKAWEAIDMERRNVKEEAVRAFTKFVSSYDHESDETVISDDAKHCIECFKIEMDIED
;
A
#
# COMPACT_ATOMS: atom_id res chain seq x y z
N MET A 1 -22.93 -23.80 -44.14
CA MET A 1 -21.89 -23.11 -43.38
C MET A 1 -20.80 -24.13 -43.14
N LYS A 2 -19.61 -23.92 -43.70
CA LYS A 2 -18.50 -24.86 -43.49
C LYS A 2 -17.90 -24.60 -42.10
N VAL A 3 -17.35 -25.63 -41.45
CA VAL A 3 -16.82 -25.53 -40.07
C VAL A 3 -15.72 -24.46 -39.99
N GLU A 4 -14.96 -24.27 -41.06
CA GLU A 4 -13.91 -23.24 -41.10
C GLU A 4 -14.47 -21.81 -41.00
N GLU A 5 -15.65 -21.55 -41.58
CA GLU A 5 -16.31 -20.23 -41.52
C GLU A 5 -16.90 -19.91 -40.13
N PHE A 6 -17.20 -20.94 -39.33
CA PHE A 6 -17.72 -20.79 -37.97
C PHE A 6 -16.60 -20.42 -36.98
N ILE A 7 -15.40 -21.00 -37.16
CA ILE A 7 -14.25 -20.77 -36.29
C ILE A 7 -13.66 -19.37 -36.48
N GLU A 8 -13.68 -18.83 -37.70
CA GLU A 8 -13.19 -17.47 -37.96
C GLU A 8 -14.09 -16.37 -37.37
N GLN A 9 -15.36 -16.67 -37.05
CA GLN A 9 -16.32 -15.69 -36.53
C GLN A 9 -16.40 -15.63 -35.01
N GLU A 10 -16.00 -16.68 -34.29
CA GLU A 10 -16.05 -16.72 -32.82
C GLU A 10 -14.66 -16.95 -32.21
N SER A 11 -13.93 -15.86 -32.01
CA SER A 11 -12.80 -15.85 -31.08
C SER A 11 -13.33 -15.93 -29.64
N PHE A 12 -13.22 -17.09 -29.00
CA PHE A 12 -13.57 -17.25 -27.59
C PHE A 12 -12.33 -17.10 -26.70
N VAL A 13 -12.46 -16.29 -25.64
CA VAL A 13 -11.45 -16.16 -24.60
C VAL A 13 -11.74 -17.23 -23.53
N VAL A 14 -10.82 -18.17 -23.35
CA VAL A 14 -10.89 -19.14 -22.24
C VAL A 14 -10.40 -18.44 -20.98
N VAL A 15 -11.34 -18.01 -20.13
CA VAL A 15 -11.03 -17.44 -18.82
C VAL A 15 -10.96 -18.58 -17.82
N ASN A 16 -9.83 -18.74 -17.12
CA ASN A 16 -9.71 -19.70 -16.03
C ASN A 16 -10.53 -19.19 -14.83
N PRO A 17 -11.63 -19.86 -14.42
CA PRO A 17 -12.48 -19.39 -13.34
C PRO A 17 -11.79 -19.42 -11.97
N ASP A 18 -10.74 -20.23 -11.80
CA ASP A 18 -9.98 -20.35 -10.56
C ASP A 18 -8.97 -19.20 -10.38
N TYR A 19 -8.73 -18.41 -11.43
CA TYR A 19 -7.85 -17.25 -11.40
C TYR A 19 -8.62 -16.02 -11.87
N PRO A 20 -9.12 -15.17 -10.95
CA PRO A 20 -9.81 -13.96 -11.34
C PRO A 20 -8.87 -13.12 -12.21
N VAL A 21 -9.27 -12.87 -13.46
CA VAL A 21 -8.56 -11.97 -14.35
C VAL A 21 -8.80 -10.55 -13.84
N ILE A 22 -7.84 -10.04 -13.09
CA ILE A 22 -7.81 -8.64 -12.68
C ILE A 22 -7.17 -7.79 -13.77
N SER A 23 -7.66 -6.57 -13.95
CA SER A 23 -7.02 -5.64 -14.87
C SER A 23 -5.66 -5.22 -14.33
N VAL A 24 -4.73 -4.85 -15.23
CA VAL A 24 -3.40 -4.38 -14.85
C VAL A 24 -3.51 -3.13 -13.95
N GLU A 25 -4.48 -2.25 -14.21
CA GLU A 25 -4.73 -1.08 -13.38
C GLU A 25 -5.12 -1.47 -11.94
N LYS A 26 -5.98 -2.48 -11.79
CA LYS A 26 -6.38 -2.99 -10.46
C LYS A 26 -5.25 -3.66 -9.72
N ALA A 27 -4.36 -4.35 -10.43
CA ALA A 27 -3.14 -4.92 -9.84
C ALA A 27 -2.20 -3.81 -9.33
N TRP A 28 -1.99 -2.75 -10.12
CA TRP A 28 -1.19 -1.60 -9.70
C TRP A 28 -1.80 -0.86 -8.52
N GLU A 29 -3.12 -0.63 -8.52
CA GLU A 29 -3.84 -0.01 -7.40
C GLU A 29 -3.64 -0.80 -6.10
N ALA A 30 -3.70 -2.14 -6.15
CA ALA A 30 -3.44 -3.00 -5.00
C ALA A 30 -1.99 -2.90 -4.50
N ILE A 31 -1.02 -2.86 -5.41
CA ILE A 31 0.41 -2.70 -5.07
C ILE A 31 0.65 -1.34 -4.41
N ASP A 32 0.06 -0.27 -4.94
CA ASP A 32 0.24 1.08 -4.40
C ASP A 32 -0.45 1.25 -3.03
N MET A 33 -1.60 0.62 -2.82
CA MET A 33 -2.24 0.56 -1.50
C MET A 33 -1.36 -0.17 -0.49
N GLU A 34 -0.81 -1.34 -0.84
CA GLU A 34 0.03 -2.11 0.07
C GLU A 34 1.33 -1.37 0.40
N ARG A 35 1.94 -0.71 -0.59
CA ARG A 35 3.09 0.16 -0.36
C ARG A 35 2.76 1.27 0.63
N ARG A 36 1.63 1.95 0.49
CA ARG A 36 1.19 2.99 1.43
C ARG A 36 0.97 2.43 2.83
N ASN A 37 0.28 1.29 2.96
CA ASN A 37 0.05 0.63 4.24
C ASN A 37 1.36 0.30 4.98
N VAL A 38 2.33 -0.28 4.28
CA VAL A 38 3.65 -0.62 4.88
C VAL A 38 4.39 0.62 5.35
N LYS A 39 4.36 1.71 4.57
CA LYS A 39 4.97 2.98 4.96
C LYS A 39 4.29 3.57 6.20
N GLU A 40 2.95 3.57 6.24
CA GLU A 40 2.18 4.05 7.39
C GLU A 40 2.43 3.21 8.65
N GLU A 41 2.51 1.89 8.53
CA GLU A 41 2.86 1.01 9.65
C GLU A 41 4.26 1.29 10.19
N ALA A 42 5.24 1.54 9.32
CA ALA A 42 6.59 1.91 9.73
C ALA A 42 6.60 3.22 10.51
N VAL A 43 5.89 4.26 10.05
CA VAL A 43 5.75 5.53 10.77
C VAL A 43 5.05 5.34 12.10
N ARG A 44 4.01 4.50 12.17
CA ARG A 44 3.32 4.20 13.42
C ARG A 44 4.22 3.48 14.42
N ALA A 45 5.02 2.53 13.96
CA ALA A 45 5.98 1.81 14.79
C ALA A 45 7.08 2.75 15.32
N PHE A 46 7.62 3.61 14.45
CA PHE A 46 8.60 4.62 14.82
C PHE A 46 8.03 5.64 15.81
N THR A 47 6.83 6.15 15.56
CA THR A 47 6.13 7.07 16.49
C THR A 47 5.98 6.43 17.87
N LYS A 48 5.55 5.17 17.95
CA LYS A 48 5.42 4.45 19.21
C LYS A 48 6.76 4.29 19.92
N PHE A 49 7.83 3.99 19.17
CA PHE A 49 9.18 3.90 19.71
C PHE A 49 9.62 5.23 20.31
N VAL A 50 9.52 6.32 19.55
CA VAL A 50 9.89 7.67 20.00
C VAL A 50 9.06 8.09 21.21
N SER A 51 7.74 7.90 21.19
CA SER A 51 6.87 8.22 22.33
C SER A 51 7.21 7.41 23.59
N SER A 52 7.67 6.15 23.43
CA SER A 52 8.09 5.33 24.57
C SER A 52 9.44 5.76 25.18
N TYR A 53 10.29 6.41 24.39
CA TYR A 53 11.57 6.96 24.85
C TYR A 53 11.40 8.28 25.62
N ASP A 54 10.36 9.06 25.32
CA ASP A 54 10.08 10.35 25.95
C ASP A 54 9.46 10.24 27.37
N HIS A 55 9.14 9.03 27.81
CA HIS A 55 8.41 8.76 29.07
C HIS A 55 9.30 8.62 30.32
N GLU A 56 10.55 9.09 30.32
CA GLU A 56 11.29 9.28 31.57
C GLU A 56 10.85 10.53 32.36
N SER A 57 10.03 11.40 31.77
CA SER A 57 9.35 12.51 32.48
C SER A 57 7.83 12.42 32.36
N ASP A 58 7.15 12.67 33.48
CA ASP A 58 5.76 12.34 33.83
C ASP A 58 4.65 13.09 33.06
N GLU A 59 4.83 13.39 31.76
CA GLU A 59 3.82 14.07 30.95
C GLU A 59 3.53 13.34 29.64
N THR A 60 2.25 13.23 29.30
CA THR A 60 1.68 12.64 28.07
C THR A 60 2.00 13.45 26.80
N VAL A 61 3.09 14.21 26.81
CA VAL A 61 3.46 15.18 25.78
C VAL A 61 4.68 14.66 25.05
N ILE A 62 4.53 14.38 23.76
CA ILE A 62 5.67 14.12 22.88
C ILE A 62 6.43 15.44 22.74
N SER A 63 7.73 15.44 23.04
CA SER A 63 8.63 16.58 22.90
C SER A 63 8.66 17.09 21.46
N ASP A 64 8.96 18.38 21.29
CA ASP A 64 9.01 18.98 19.95
C ASP A 64 10.13 18.37 19.09
N ASP A 65 11.22 17.94 19.71
CA ASP A 65 12.30 17.18 19.04
C ASP A 65 11.78 15.82 18.53
N ALA A 66 11.00 15.10 19.34
CA ALA A 66 10.39 13.85 18.94
C ALA A 66 9.37 14.01 17.80
N LYS A 67 8.56 15.08 17.82
CA LYS A 67 7.66 15.43 16.70
C LYS A 67 8.46 15.70 15.43
N HIS A 68 9.54 16.48 15.53
CA HIS A 68 10.41 16.78 14.40
C HIS A 68 11.03 15.51 13.80
N CYS A 69 11.51 14.58 14.63
CA CYS A 69 12.00 13.29 14.16
C CYS A 69 10.94 12.48 13.41
N ILE A 70 9.68 12.48 13.87
CA ILE A 70 8.58 11.78 13.19
C ILE A 70 8.27 12.45 11.84
N GLU A 71 8.27 13.78 11.76
CA GLU A 71 8.07 14.49 10.49
C GLU A 71 9.21 14.21 9.49
N CYS A 72 10.47 14.26 9.92
CA CYS A 72 11.60 13.90 9.06
C CYS A 72 11.47 12.47 8.53
N PHE A 73 11.06 11.52 9.38
CA PHE A 73 10.87 10.13 8.98
C PHE A 73 9.72 9.96 7.99
N LYS A 74 8.59 10.68 8.17
CA LYS A 74 7.49 10.71 7.18
C LYS A 74 7.96 11.21 5.81
N ILE A 75 8.79 12.27 5.78
CA ILE A 75 9.34 12.83 4.55
C ILE A 75 10.25 11.81 3.85
N GLU A 76 11.15 11.15 4.58
CA GLU A 76 12.00 10.09 4.00
C GLU A 76 11.20 8.90 3.46
N MET A 77 10.04 8.64 4.06
CA MET A 77 9.13 7.58 3.64
C MET A 77 8.22 7.99 2.46
N ASP A 78 8.31 9.22 1.95
CA ASP A 78 7.39 9.81 0.96
C ASP A 78 5.92 9.55 1.34
N ILE A 79 5.56 9.82 2.59
CA ILE A 79 4.15 9.80 3.05
C ILE A 79 3.65 11.23 3.00
N GLU A 80 2.73 11.53 2.08
CA GLU A 80 2.00 12.79 2.04
C GLU A 80 0.91 12.79 3.14
N ASP A 81 0.69 13.95 3.78
CA ASP A 81 -0.33 14.14 4.83
C ASP A 81 -1.77 14.13 4.28
#